data_AF-A0A7W5KVA0-F1
#
_entry.id   AF-A0A7W5KVA0-F1
#
_cell.length_a   1.000
_cell.length_b   1.000
_cell.length_c   1.000
_cell.angle_alpha   90.00
_cell.angle_beta   90.00
_cell.angle_gamma   90.00
#
_symmetry.space_group_name_H-M   'P 1'
#
loop_
_entity.id
_entity.type
_entity.pdbx_description
1 polymer ?
#
loop_
_entity_poly.entity_id
_entity_poly.type
_entity_poly.pdbx_seq_one_letter_code
_entity_poly.pdbx_strand_id
1 'polypeptide(L)' 'MNDNDEMVTVLKCDVELNFTGPIPALVNKRAAAVLRSLAERLEKDEFEDGFHPVKDENGEEVGEIYVDYSGMM' A
#
# COMPACT_ATOMS: atom_id res chain seq x y z
N MET A 1 27.15 5.99 28.85
CA MET A 1 27.09 5.70 27.41
C MET A 1 25.63 5.71 27.07
N ASN A 2 25.17 6.79 26.44
CA ASN A 2 23.78 6.93 26.02
C ASN A 2 23.80 6.57 24.53
N ASP A 3 23.93 5.28 24.26
CA ASP A 3 23.93 4.75 22.89
C ASP A 3 22.48 4.68 22.42
N ASN A 4 21.85 5.85 22.28
CA ASN A 4 20.68 6.03 21.44
C ASN A 4 21.22 6.29 20.03
N ASP A 5 21.77 5.26 19.40
CA ASP A 5 21.69 5.20 17.94
C ASP A 5 20.20 5.08 17.65
N GLU A 6 19.56 6.20 17.29
CA GLU A 6 18.14 6.28 16.98
C GLU A 6 17.87 5.38 15.78
N MET A 7 17.43 4.14 16.03
CA MET A 7 17.00 3.25 14.96
C MET A 7 15.93 3.97 14.13
N VAL A 8 16.25 4.23 12.86
CA VAL A 8 15.30 4.82 11.91
C VAL A 8 14.55 3.68 11.24
N THR A 9 13.23 3.64 11.41
CA THR A 9 12.36 2.73 10.66
C THR A 9 12.20 3.24 9.24
N VAL A 10 12.55 2.41 8.26
CA VAL A 10 12.39 2.67 6.84
C VAL A 10 11.27 1.77 6.31
N LEU A 11 10.33 2.37 5.58
CA LEU A 11 9.28 1.66 4.84
C LEU A 11 9.53 1.81 3.34
N LYS A 12 9.69 0.68 2.66
CA LYS A 12 9.52 0.59 1.21
C LYS A 12 8.10 0.11 0.91
N CYS A 13 7.39 0.87 0.08
CA CYS A 13 6.01 0.59 -0.29
C CYS A 13 5.82 0.81 -1.79
N ASP A 14 5.56 -0.25 -2.54
CA ASP A 14 5.29 -0.20 -3.98
C ASP A 14 3.84 -0.66 -4.23
N VAL A 15 3.08 0.13 -4.99
CA VAL A 15 1.68 -0.17 -5.32
C VAL A 15 1.53 -0.28 -6.83
N GLU A 16 1.07 -1.43 -7.31
CA GLU A 16 0.76 -1.67 -8.72
C GLU A 16 -0.73 -2.00 -8.86
N LEU A 17 -1.45 -1.21 -9.66
CA LEU A 17 -2.90 -1.35 -9.86
C LEU A 17 -3.26 -1.27 -11.34
N ASN A 18 -4.17 -2.14 -11.76
CA ASN A 18 -4.65 -2.25 -13.13
C ASN A 18 -6.18 -2.12 -13.16
N PHE A 19 -6.67 -0.99 -13.70
CA PHE A 19 -8.10 -0.73 -13.84
C PHE A 19 -8.50 -0.59 -15.30
N THR A 20 -9.61 -1.24 -15.66
CA THR A 20 -10.27 -1.05 -16.95
C THR A 20 -11.63 -0.38 -16.77
N GLY A 21 -12.02 0.47 -17.72
CA GLY A 21 -13.32 1.13 -17.69
C GLY A 21 -13.62 1.91 -18.97
N PRO A 22 -14.89 2.31 -19.16
CA PRO A 22 -15.36 2.97 -20.38
C PRO A 22 -14.86 4.40 -20.56
N ILE A 23 -14.44 5.07 -19.47
CA ILE A 23 -13.93 6.43 -19.49
C ILE A 23 -12.81 6.65 -18.45
N PRO A 24 -11.84 7.54 -18.71
CA PRO A 24 -10.75 7.87 -17.78
C PRO A 24 -11.23 8.31 -16.39
N ALA A 25 -12.30 9.11 -16.32
CA ALA A 25 -12.81 9.61 -15.06
C ALA A 25 -13.26 8.50 -14.09
N LEU A 26 -13.82 7.40 -14.63
CA LEU A 26 -14.27 6.28 -13.80
C LEU A 26 -13.07 5.47 -13.27
N VAL A 27 -12.09 5.15 -14.12
CA VAL A 27 -10.90 4.41 -13.68
C VAL A 27 -10.07 5.22 -12.67
N ASN A 28 -9.94 6.54 -12.87
CA ASN A 28 -9.26 7.42 -11.91
C ASN A 28 -9.96 7.44 -10.55
N LYS A 29 -11.30 7.48 -10.55
CA LYS A 29 -12.09 7.44 -9.31
C LYS A 29 -11.88 6.13 -8.56
N ARG A 30 -11.92 4.99 -9.26
CA ARG A 30 -11.70 3.66 -8.67
C ARG A 30 -10.28 3.52 -8.11
N ALA A 31 -9.26 3.90 -8.88
CA ALA A 31 -7.88 3.89 -8.42
C ALA A 31 -7.68 4.73 -7.16
N ALA A 32 -8.23 5.94 -7.13
CA ALA A 32 -8.15 6.81 -5.95
C ALA A 32 -8.88 6.23 -4.73
N ALA A 33 -9.99 5.52 -4.92
CA ALA A 33 -10.69 4.85 -3.82
C ALA A 33 -9.84 3.72 -3.22
N VAL A 34 -9.24 2.89 -4.08
CA VAL A 34 -8.36 1.80 -3.64
C VAL A 34 -7.12 2.35 -2.93
N LEU A 35 -6.47 3.39 -3.45
CA LEU A 35 -5.31 4.01 -2.80
C LEU A 35 -5.64 4.55 -1.40
N ARG A 36 -6.81 5.15 -1.21
CA ARG A 36 -7.25 5.60 0.13
C ARG A 36 -7.47 4.41 1.07
N SER A 37 -8.08 3.34 0.59
CA SER A 37 -8.26 2.13 1.39
C SER A 37 -6.91 1.51 1.78
N LEU A 38 -5.93 1.45 0.87
CA LEU A 38 -4.58 0.97 1.19
C LEU A 38 -3.90 1.83 2.26
N ALA A 39 -4.04 3.16 2.17
CA ALA A 39 -3.53 4.07 3.21
C ALA A 39 -4.18 3.81 4.58
N GLU A 40 -5.50 3.65 4.64
CA GLU A 40 -6.20 3.31 5.90
C GLU A 40 -5.73 1.96 6.48
N ARG A 41 -5.40 0.99 5.63
CA ARG A 41 -4.89 -0.32 6.06
C ARG A 41 -3.45 -0.24 6.57
N LEU A 42 -2.61 0.58 5.94
CA LEU A 42 -1.25 0.88 6.44
C LEU A 42 -1.29 1.52 7.82
N GLU A 43 -2.19 2.48 8.05
CA GLU A 43 -2.37 3.13 9.36
C GLU A 43 -2.86 2.19 10.48
N LYS A 44 -3.44 1.04 10.10
CA LYS A 44 -3.96 0.02 11.03
C LYS A 44 -2.99 -1.15 11.22
N ASP A 45 -1.77 -1.06 10.68
CA ASP A 45 -0.77 -2.14 10.71
C ASP A 45 -1.32 -3.47 10.14
N GLU A 46 -2.13 -3.41 9.08
CA GLU A 46 -2.78 -4.59 8.47
C GLU A 46 -1.93 -5.28 7.39
N PHE A 47 -0.69 -4.84 7.18
CA PHE A 47 0.25 -5.43 6.24
C PHE A 47 1.45 -6.03 6.96
N GLU A 48 1.81 -7.25 6.59
CA GLU A 48 3.10 -7.86 6.91
C GLU A 48 4.11 -7.55 5.79
N ASP A 49 5.40 -7.83 6.00
CA ASP A 49 6.39 -7.72 4.92
C ASP A 49 6.04 -8.67 3.76
N GLY A 50 6.18 -8.17 2.54
CA GLY A 50 5.95 -8.89 1.30
C GLY A 50 4.81 -8.33 0.45
N PHE A 51 4.32 -9.18 -0.44
CA PHE A 51 3.32 -8.84 -1.44
C PHE A 51 1.92 -9.23 -0.97
N HIS A 52 0.96 -8.32 -1.13
CA HIS A 52 -0.43 -8.50 -0.73
C HIS A 52 -1.38 -8.17 -1.88
N PRO A 53 -2.34 -9.05 -2.19
CA PRO A 53 -3.33 -8.78 -3.22
C PRO A 53 -4.21 -7.59 -2.82
N VAL A 54 -4.46 -6.72 -3.79
CA VAL A 54 -5.32 -5.56 -3.63
C VAL A 54 -6.65 -5.82 -4.31
N LYS A 55 -7.73 -5.65 -3.54
CA LYS A 55 -9.09 -5.78 -4.03
C LYS A 55 -9.79 -4.43 -4.05
N ASP A 56 -10.66 -4.24 -5.02
CA ASP A 56 -11.52 -3.07 -5.08
C ASP A 56 -12.75 -3.21 -4.17
N GLU A 57 -13.63 -2.21 -4.19
CA GLU A 57 -14.88 -2.17 -3.41
C GLU A 57 -15.85 -3.33 -3.74
N ASN A 58 -15.71 -3.97 -4.90
CA ASN A 58 -16.51 -5.12 -5.32
C ASN A 58 -15.85 -6.45 -4.95
N GLY A 59 -14.66 -6.43 -4.35
CA GLY A 59 -13.88 -7.61 -4.03
C GLY A 59 -13.12 -8.19 -5.23
N GLU A 60 -13.10 -7.50 -6.38
CA GLU A 60 -12.30 -7.89 -7.53
C GLU A 60 -10.82 -7.59 -7.27
N GLU A 61 -9.94 -8.53 -7.57
CA GLU A 61 -8.49 -8.28 -7.51
C GLU A 61 -8.09 -7.32 -8.63
N VAL A 62 -7.46 -6.22 -8.24
CA VAL A 62 -7.10 -5.11 -9.14
C VAL A 62 -5.60 -4.82 -9.13
N GLY A 63 -4.80 -5.60 -8.40
CA GLY A 63 -3.36 -5.45 -8.35
C GLY A 63 -2.76 -5.95 -7.05
N GLU A 64 -1.62 -5.38 -6.68
CA GLU A 64 -0.80 -5.82 -5.55
C GLU A 64 -0.13 -4.63 -4.87
N ILE A 65 0.09 -4.75 -3.56
CA ILE A 65 0.93 -3.84 -2.78
C ILE A 65 2.08 -4.65 -2.18
N TYR A 66 3.30 -4.14 -2.34
CA TYR A 66 4.50 -4.64 -1.67
C TYR A 66 4.85 -3.72 -0.51
N VAL A 67 5.08 -4.31 0.66
CA VAL A 67 5.50 -3.62 1.89
C VAL A 67 6.77 -4.28 2.42
N ASP A 68 7.76 -3.49 2.80
CA ASP A 68 9.01 -3.99 3.40
C ASP A 68 9.51 -2.98 4.44
N TYR A 69 9.47 -3.39 5.70
CA TYR A 69 9.98 -2.63 6.84
C TYR A 69 11.42 -3.03 7.13
N SER A 70 12.31 -2.04 7.19
CA SER A 70 13.72 -2.24 7.56
C SER A 70 14.19 -1.21 8.58
N GLY A 71 15.23 -1.56 9.33
CA GLY A 71 15.89 -0.62 10.25
C GLY A 71 17.17 -0.07 9.62
N MET A 72 17.39 1.23 9.74
CA MET A 72 18.68 1.86 9.48
C MET A 72 19.32 2.24 10.82
N MET A 73 20.54 1.75 11.05
CA MET A 73 21.43 2.21 12.12
C MET A 73 22.19 3.44 11.68
#